data_AF-K1T3M6-F1
#
_entry.id   AF-K1T3M6-F1
#
_cell.length_a   1.000
_cell.length_b   1.000
_cell.length_c   1.000
_cell.angle_alpha   90.00
_cell.angle_beta   90.00
_cell.angle_gamma   90.00
#
_symmetry.space_group_name_H-M   'P 1'
#
loop_
_entity.id
_entity.type
_entity.pdbx_description
1 polymer ?
#
loop_
_entity_poly.entity_id
_entity_poly.type
_entity_poly.pdbx_seq_one_letter_code
_entity_poly.pdbx_strand_id
1 'polypeptide(L)'
;LCEPLYYDNPECEGAYKCRNGYMFGSELLVCPVTSKINKKTRRAETRVWLPKGRWTDVFTGKIYRGSKTVRIHSELNTMPVFAREGAIIPLSLDEGNSCKNPTVLKFKVYRGNGSFSLYEDDGETNSFKDGDFSITELSVSETENGIKLTLCGGKEKDYLPLKRQYVFEFSDIVSAESVRVMSGGEKLDCSVTNAGGRVTVSLPPTEISAPIEAELYGITVLKNKPKREAVREAMTKFNGNNNLKKRRYLILEKAKDDAALLSDVRIFGQFGAALRAA
;
A
#
# COMPACT_ATOMS: atom_id res chain seq x y z
N LEU A 1 17.08 -6.35 5.21
CA LEU A 1 15.70 -5.91 5.54
C LEU A 1 15.52 -4.42 5.31
N CYS A 2 16.28 -3.53 5.96
CA CYS A 2 16.24 -2.10 5.66
C CYS A 2 17.37 -1.72 4.71
N GLU A 3 17.05 -1.12 3.57
CA GLU A 3 18.00 -0.74 2.53
C GLU A 3 17.87 0.75 2.19
N PRO A 4 18.99 1.46 2.00
CA PRO A 4 18.94 2.87 1.63
C PRO A 4 18.41 3.04 0.20
N LEU A 5 17.66 4.11 -0.03
CA LEU A 5 16.97 4.34 -1.33
C LEU A 5 17.92 4.43 -2.54
N TYR A 6 19.18 4.76 -2.32
CA TYR A 6 20.17 4.91 -3.39
C TYR A 6 20.77 3.58 -3.87
N TYR A 7 20.49 2.44 -3.22
CA TYR A 7 20.92 1.12 -3.72
C TYR A 7 20.22 0.78 -5.03
N ASP A 8 18.90 0.94 -5.09
CA ASP A 8 18.11 0.68 -6.30
C ASP A 8 18.04 1.88 -7.25
N ASN A 9 18.52 3.04 -6.83
CA ASN A 9 18.40 4.29 -7.59
C ASN A 9 19.70 5.15 -7.51
N PRO A 10 20.87 4.59 -7.87
CA PRO A 10 22.17 5.25 -7.68
C PRO A 10 22.35 6.51 -8.56
N GLU A 11 21.67 6.60 -9.69
CA GLU A 11 21.70 7.76 -10.59
C GLU A 11 20.76 8.90 -10.16
N CYS A 12 19.88 8.64 -9.17
CA CYS A 12 18.86 9.58 -8.74
C CYS A 12 19.33 10.39 -7.52
N GLU A 13 19.74 11.66 -7.73
CA GLU A 13 20.16 12.57 -6.65
C GLU A 13 19.12 12.70 -5.51
N GLY A 14 17.83 12.57 -5.84
CA GLY A 14 16.74 12.58 -4.86
C GLY A 14 16.83 11.47 -3.81
N ALA A 15 17.36 10.29 -4.17
CA ALA A 15 17.57 9.17 -3.26
C ALA A 15 18.55 9.52 -2.14
N TYR A 16 19.67 10.18 -2.49
CA TYR A 16 20.68 10.65 -1.54
C TYR A 16 20.19 11.80 -0.65
N LYS A 17 19.26 12.61 -1.15
CA LYS A 17 18.66 13.74 -0.40
C LYS A 17 17.61 13.30 0.61
N CYS A 18 17.00 12.13 0.43
CA CYS A 18 15.97 11.57 1.31
C CYS A 18 16.59 10.72 2.44
N ARG A 19 17.40 11.34 3.30
CA ARG A 19 18.27 10.65 4.28
C ARG A 19 17.55 9.77 5.31
N ASN A 20 16.28 10.06 5.61
CA ASN A 20 15.45 9.29 6.54
C ASN A 20 14.52 8.30 5.84
N GLY A 21 14.61 8.15 4.51
CA GLY A 21 13.86 7.16 3.76
C GLY A 21 14.67 5.88 3.56
N TYR A 22 14.00 4.74 3.61
CA TYR A 22 14.59 3.43 3.31
C TYR A 22 13.54 2.49 2.70
N MET A 23 14.00 1.51 1.93
CA MET A 23 13.20 0.35 1.54
C MET A 23 13.16 -0.65 2.71
N PHE A 24 11.97 -1.15 3.03
CA PHE A 24 11.73 -2.20 4.01
C PHE A 24 11.27 -3.45 3.28
N GLY A 25 12.22 -4.38 3.09
CA GLY A 25 12.07 -5.46 2.11
C GLY A 25 11.95 -4.90 0.69
N SER A 26 11.40 -5.71 -0.21
CA SER A 26 11.26 -5.39 -1.64
C SER A 26 10.08 -4.46 -1.94
N GLU A 27 9.08 -4.39 -1.06
CA GLU A 27 7.75 -3.86 -1.37
C GLU A 27 7.45 -2.47 -0.81
N LEU A 28 8.10 -2.08 0.28
CA LEU A 28 7.72 -0.91 1.07
C LEU A 28 8.81 0.15 1.11
N LEU A 29 8.44 1.41 0.87
CA LEU A 29 9.26 2.57 1.17
C LEU A 29 8.75 3.22 2.46
N VAL A 30 9.62 3.34 3.46
CA VAL A 30 9.30 3.91 4.77
C VAL A 30 10.11 5.18 4.98
N CYS A 31 9.49 6.21 5.55
CA CYS A 31 10.17 7.47 5.84
C CYS A 31 9.76 8.01 7.23
N PRO A 32 10.40 7.56 8.33
CA PRO A 32 10.01 7.96 9.67
C PRO A 32 10.00 9.48 9.87
N VAL A 33 9.05 9.96 10.67
CA VAL A 33 8.87 11.38 10.95
C VAL A 33 9.73 11.78 12.15
N THR A 34 10.75 12.59 11.89
CA THR A 34 11.71 13.08 12.89
C THR A 34 11.58 14.58 13.16
N SER A 35 10.62 15.25 12.51
CA SER A 35 10.35 16.67 12.69
C SER A 35 9.34 16.93 13.83
N LYS A 36 9.45 18.09 14.48
CA LYS A 36 8.50 18.49 15.54
C LYS A 36 7.10 18.70 14.97
N ILE A 37 6.08 18.24 15.69
CA ILE A 37 4.68 18.53 15.36
C ILE A 37 4.41 20.04 15.42
N ASN A 38 3.76 20.55 14.38
CA ASN A 38 3.19 21.88 14.38
C ASN A 38 1.92 21.90 15.26
N LYS A 39 1.92 22.72 16.32
CA LYS A 39 0.83 22.81 17.29
C LYS A 39 -0.52 23.22 16.70
N LYS A 40 -0.54 23.97 15.59
CA LYS A 40 -1.77 24.45 14.93
C LYS A 40 -2.40 23.40 14.02
N THR A 41 -1.59 22.63 13.30
CA THR A 41 -2.08 21.58 12.39
C THR A 41 -2.11 20.21 13.04
N ARG A 42 -1.47 20.04 14.21
CA ARG A 42 -1.24 18.75 14.89
C ARG A 42 -0.56 17.71 13.98
N ARG A 43 0.27 18.19 13.06
CA ARG A 43 0.99 17.37 12.07
C ARG A 43 2.46 17.74 11.98
N ALA A 44 3.28 16.78 11.58
CA ALA A 44 4.69 16.98 11.28
C ALA A 44 4.93 16.77 9.77
N GLU A 45 5.73 17.64 9.16
CA GLU A 45 6.08 17.55 7.74
C GLU A 45 7.33 16.68 7.56
N THR A 46 7.26 15.75 6.62
CA THR A 46 8.41 14.95 6.15
C THR A 46 8.49 15.07 4.63
N ARG A 47 9.70 15.31 4.11
CA ARG A 47 9.97 15.25 2.67
C ARG A 47 10.34 13.81 2.31
N VAL A 48 9.58 13.21 1.41
CA VAL A 48 9.77 11.84 0.95
C VAL A 48 10.10 11.87 -0.53
N TRP A 49 11.24 11.33 -0.93
CA TRP A 49 11.52 11.08 -2.35
C TRP A 49 10.93 9.72 -2.72
N LEU A 50 10.10 9.71 -3.75
CA LEU A 50 9.51 8.49 -4.30
C LEU A 50 10.22 8.15 -5.62
N PRO A 51 10.78 6.93 -5.77
CA PRO A 51 11.35 6.43 -7.01
C PRO A 51 10.35 6.44 -8.16
N LYS A 52 10.82 6.24 -9.40
CA LYS A 52 9.92 6.12 -10.56
C LYS A 52 8.86 5.04 -10.32
N GLY A 53 7.64 5.29 -10.78
CA GLY A 53 6.51 4.38 -10.65
C GLY A 53 5.36 4.96 -9.84
N ARG A 54 4.38 4.12 -9.56
CA ARG A 54 3.22 4.42 -8.72
C ARG A 54 3.45 3.88 -7.31
N TRP A 55 3.07 4.69 -6.32
CA TRP A 55 3.27 4.41 -4.89
C TRP A 55 1.98 4.68 -4.13
N THR A 56 1.53 3.75 -3.32
CA THR A 56 0.29 3.87 -2.54
C THR A 56 0.61 3.93 -1.06
N ASP A 57 0.17 4.99 -0.39
CA ASP A 57 0.29 5.14 1.07
C ASP A 57 -0.55 4.04 1.75
N VAL A 58 0.11 3.19 2.53
CA VAL A 58 -0.48 1.96 3.09
C VAL A 58 -1.58 2.26 4.11
N PHE A 59 -1.55 3.42 4.74
CA PHE A 59 -2.52 3.81 5.77
C PHE A 59 -3.70 4.58 5.18
N THR A 60 -3.44 5.47 4.23
CA THR A 60 -4.45 6.40 3.70
C THR A 60 -5.03 5.96 2.35
N GLY A 61 -4.41 4.99 1.66
CA GLY A 61 -4.77 4.58 0.31
C GLY A 61 -4.41 5.62 -0.76
N LYS A 62 -3.72 6.71 -0.40
CA LYS A 62 -3.41 7.79 -1.31
C LYS A 62 -2.32 7.39 -2.30
N ILE A 63 -2.57 7.63 -3.58
CA ILE A 63 -1.70 7.21 -4.67
C ILE A 63 -0.84 8.38 -5.15
N TYR A 64 0.45 8.13 -5.29
CA TYR A 64 1.46 9.09 -5.73
C TYR A 64 2.14 8.55 -6.99
N ARG A 65 2.38 9.44 -7.96
CA ARG A 65 3.36 9.21 -9.02
C ARG A 65 4.72 9.66 -8.53
N GLY A 66 5.71 8.78 -8.61
CA GLY A 66 7.06 9.03 -8.14
C GLY A 66 7.93 9.80 -9.13
N SER A 67 9.23 9.51 -9.12
CA SER A 67 10.29 10.35 -9.71
C SER A 67 10.30 11.78 -9.15
N LYS A 68 9.86 11.96 -7.89
CA LYS A 68 9.74 13.28 -7.28
C LYS A 68 9.77 13.23 -5.76
N THR A 69 10.10 14.37 -5.16
CA THR A 69 9.93 14.58 -3.72
C THR A 69 8.54 15.12 -3.41
N VAL A 70 7.85 14.48 -2.48
CA VAL A 70 6.55 14.88 -1.95
C VAL A 70 6.67 15.32 -0.49
N ARG A 71 5.78 16.22 -0.06
CA ARG A 71 5.69 16.66 1.34
C ARG A 71 4.52 15.95 1.99
N ILE A 72 4.82 15.08 2.93
CA ILE A 72 3.83 14.30 3.68
C ILE A 72 3.62 14.96 5.03
N HIS A 73 2.37 15.05 5.45
CA HIS A 73 1.99 15.61 6.75
C HIS A 73 1.33 14.52 7.58
N SER A 74 2.09 13.93 8.48
CA SER A 74 1.63 12.80 9.29
C SER A 74 1.07 13.27 10.63
N GLU A 75 0.09 12.53 11.12
CA GLU A 75 -0.43 12.65 12.48
C GLU A 75 0.47 11.86 13.45
N LEU A 76 0.37 12.10 14.75
CA LEU A 76 1.28 11.53 15.76
C LEU A 76 1.36 10.00 15.72
N ASN A 77 0.25 9.34 15.39
CA ASN A 77 0.09 7.88 15.37
C ASN A 77 0.35 7.26 13.98
N THR A 78 0.92 8.01 13.04
CA THR A 78 1.16 7.53 11.67
C THR A 78 2.52 7.97 11.17
N MET A 79 3.05 7.26 10.18
CA MET A 79 4.22 7.71 9.43
C MET A 79 4.05 7.37 7.93
N PRO A 80 4.79 8.04 7.04
CA PRO A 80 4.80 7.70 5.62
C PRO A 80 5.32 6.29 5.38
N VAL A 81 4.46 5.42 4.87
CA VAL A 81 4.77 4.06 4.40
C VAL A 81 4.06 3.87 3.07
N PHE A 82 4.81 3.54 2.03
CA PHE A 82 4.31 3.43 0.66
C PHE A 82 4.58 2.05 0.11
N ALA A 83 3.55 1.38 -0.39
CA ALA A 83 3.69 0.19 -1.22
C ALA A 83 3.94 0.60 -2.67
N ARG A 84 4.90 -0.04 -3.32
CA ARG A 84 5.12 0.11 -4.77
C ARG A 84 3.97 -0.51 -5.57
N GLU A 85 3.80 -0.09 -6.81
CA GLU A 85 2.93 -0.81 -7.74
C GLU A 85 3.41 -2.26 -7.93
N GLY A 86 2.46 -3.19 -8.02
CA GLY A 86 2.75 -4.62 -8.06
C GLY A 86 3.12 -5.24 -6.70
N ALA A 87 3.05 -4.48 -5.61
CA ALA A 87 3.43 -5.00 -4.30
C ALA A 87 2.50 -6.10 -3.81
N ILE A 88 3.10 -7.14 -3.22
CA ILE A 88 2.42 -8.25 -2.54
C ILE A 88 2.99 -8.33 -1.13
N ILE A 89 2.16 -8.05 -0.13
CA ILE A 89 2.58 -7.99 1.28
C ILE A 89 1.86 -9.09 2.07
N PRO A 90 2.54 -10.16 2.48
CA PRO A 90 1.95 -11.19 3.33
C PRO A 90 1.76 -10.69 4.77
N LEU A 91 0.66 -11.10 5.38
CA LEU A 91 0.27 -10.82 6.76
C LEU A 91 -0.36 -12.09 7.34
N SER A 92 -0.05 -12.40 8.59
CA SER A 92 -0.81 -13.40 9.34
C SER A 92 -2.13 -12.80 9.84
N LEU A 93 -3.22 -13.58 9.73
CA LEU A 93 -4.49 -13.28 10.41
C LEU A 93 -4.75 -14.22 11.60
N ASP A 94 -3.78 -15.08 11.94
CA ASP A 94 -3.87 -15.89 13.15
C ASP A 94 -3.86 -14.96 14.39
N GLU A 95 -4.57 -15.36 15.45
CA GLU A 95 -4.64 -14.58 16.68
C GLU A 95 -3.31 -14.62 17.46
N GLY A 96 -3.00 -13.52 18.14
CA GLY A 96 -1.83 -13.41 19.01
C GLY A 96 -0.55 -12.96 18.29
N ASN A 97 0.60 -13.32 18.87
CA ASN A 97 1.93 -12.93 18.38
C ASN A 97 2.83 -14.17 18.27
N SER A 98 2.36 -15.15 17.50
CA SER A 98 3.06 -16.41 17.25
C SER A 98 4.14 -16.24 16.19
N CYS A 99 5.23 -16.99 16.31
CA CYS A 99 6.26 -17.11 15.27
C CYS A 99 6.05 -18.36 14.39
N LYS A 100 4.98 -19.13 14.62
CA LYS A 100 4.65 -20.31 13.81
C LYS A 100 4.14 -19.90 12.43
N ASN A 101 4.29 -20.81 11.47
CA ASN A 101 3.71 -20.63 10.14
C ASN A 101 2.18 -20.47 10.22
N PRO A 102 1.63 -19.44 9.59
CA PRO A 102 0.23 -19.06 9.78
C PRO A 102 -0.74 -20.02 9.09
N THR A 103 -1.87 -20.28 9.75
CA THR A 103 -2.99 -21.04 9.19
C THR A 103 -3.91 -20.18 8.31
N VAL A 104 -3.88 -18.85 8.50
CA VAL A 104 -4.59 -17.88 7.68
C VAL A 104 -3.61 -16.82 7.17
N LEU A 105 -3.36 -16.80 5.86
CA LEU A 105 -2.54 -15.80 5.19
C LEU A 105 -3.41 -14.77 4.49
N LYS A 106 -3.17 -13.50 4.81
CA LYS A 106 -3.67 -12.36 4.06
C LYS A 106 -2.57 -11.73 3.25
N PHE A 107 -2.80 -11.55 1.95
CA PHE A 107 -1.93 -10.75 1.10
C PHE A 107 -2.59 -9.43 0.79
N LYS A 108 -1.93 -8.32 1.12
CA LYS A 108 -2.26 -7.03 0.51
C LYS A 108 -1.61 -6.97 -0.87
N VAL A 109 -2.43 -6.83 -1.89
CA VAL A 109 -2.03 -6.79 -3.30
C VAL A 109 -2.29 -5.40 -3.84
N TYR A 110 -1.29 -4.80 -4.48
CA TYR A 110 -1.39 -3.50 -5.14
C TYR A 110 -1.27 -3.68 -6.64
N ARG A 111 -2.12 -2.99 -7.40
CA ARG A 111 -2.11 -3.16 -8.86
C ARG A 111 -0.76 -2.77 -9.46
N GLY A 112 -0.37 -3.46 -10.52
CA GLY A 112 0.92 -3.32 -11.20
C GLY A 112 1.45 -4.69 -11.58
N ASN A 113 2.69 -4.71 -12.04
CA ASN A 113 3.41 -5.94 -12.33
C ASN A 113 4.46 -6.14 -11.24
N GLY A 114 4.40 -7.27 -10.53
CA GLY A 114 5.31 -7.56 -9.43
C GLY A 114 5.28 -9.03 -9.02
N SER A 115 6.22 -9.39 -8.16
CA SER A 115 6.37 -10.75 -7.66
C SER A 115 6.89 -10.74 -6.23
N PHE A 116 6.59 -11.78 -5.47
CA PHE A 116 7.04 -11.97 -4.11
C PHE A 116 7.29 -13.44 -3.82
N SER A 117 8.40 -13.76 -3.17
CA SER A 117 8.76 -15.12 -2.78
C SER A 117 8.51 -15.28 -1.28
N LEU A 118 7.46 -16.02 -0.91
CA LEU A 118 7.15 -16.32 0.49
C LEU A 118 8.03 -17.46 0.97
N TYR A 119 8.98 -17.14 1.84
CA TYR A 119 9.87 -18.10 2.50
C TYR A 119 9.28 -18.56 3.84
N GLU A 120 9.27 -19.88 4.08
CA GLU A 120 8.80 -20.49 5.33
C GLU A 120 9.71 -21.67 5.75
N ASP A 121 10.18 -21.67 6.99
CA ASP A 121 10.94 -22.75 7.64
C ASP A 121 10.33 -23.11 9.01
N ASP A 122 11.03 -23.92 9.80
CA ASP A 122 10.57 -24.30 11.14
C ASP A 122 10.66 -23.18 12.18
N GLY A 123 11.40 -22.10 11.89
CA GLY A 123 11.65 -20.97 12.79
C GLY A 123 12.46 -21.30 14.05
N GLU A 124 12.98 -22.53 14.20
CA GLU A 124 13.58 -23.04 15.43
C GLU A 124 15.01 -23.56 15.21
N THR A 125 15.28 -24.23 14.10
CA THR A 125 16.55 -24.93 13.86
C THR A 125 17.39 -24.27 12.75
N ASN A 126 18.58 -24.81 12.51
CA ASN A 126 19.43 -24.39 11.39
C ASN A 126 19.23 -25.24 10.12
N SER A 127 18.19 -26.08 10.06
CA SER A 127 17.96 -27.01 8.94
C SER A 127 17.76 -26.31 7.60
N PHE A 128 17.40 -25.02 7.62
CA PHE A 128 17.36 -24.18 6.42
C PHE A 128 18.69 -24.14 5.66
N LYS A 129 19.83 -24.31 6.35
CA LYS A 129 21.17 -24.35 5.72
C LYS A 129 21.36 -25.59 4.85
N ASP A 130 20.64 -26.66 5.16
CA ASP A 130 20.63 -27.92 4.42
C ASP A 130 19.49 -27.97 3.40
N GLY A 131 18.79 -26.85 3.17
CA GLY A 131 17.69 -26.74 2.22
C GLY A 131 16.31 -27.09 2.79
N ASP A 132 16.19 -27.21 4.12
CA ASP A 132 14.90 -27.46 4.77
C ASP A 132 14.09 -26.17 4.96
N PHE A 133 13.53 -25.69 3.85
CA PHE A 133 12.61 -24.56 3.79
C PHE A 133 11.61 -24.77 2.64
N SER A 134 10.55 -23.97 2.62
CA SER A 134 9.60 -23.87 1.51
C SER A 134 9.59 -22.45 0.96
N ILE A 135 9.52 -22.34 -0.38
CA ILE A 135 9.30 -21.07 -1.06
C ILE A 135 8.03 -21.21 -1.88
N THR A 136 7.10 -20.29 -1.67
CA THR A 136 5.91 -20.14 -2.50
C THR A 136 6.05 -18.87 -3.32
N GLU A 137 6.09 -19.00 -4.64
CA GLU A 137 6.17 -17.84 -5.54
C GLU A 137 4.79 -17.23 -5.79
N LEU A 138 4.71 -15.91 -5.68
CA LEU A 138 3.54 -15.13 -6.02
C LEU A 138 3.88 -14.11 -7.10
N SER A 139 2.93 -13.84 -7.99
CA SER A 139 3.03 -12.76 -8.96
C SER A 139 1.70 -12.06 -9.16
N VAL A 140 1.76 -10.77 -9.46
CA VAL A 140 0.61 -9.96 -9.83
C VAL A 140 0.89 -9.26 -11.14
N SER A 141 -0.10 -9.18 -12.02
CA SER A 141 -0.01 -8.47 -13.29
C SER A 141 -1.30 -7.74 -13.62
N GLU A 142 -1.17 -6.53 -14.19
CA GLU A 142 -2.31 -5.84 -14.80
C GLU A 142 -2.63 -6.51 -16.14
N THR A 143 -3.91 -6.80 -16.38
CA THR A 143 -4.40 -7.30 -17.65
C THR A 143 -5.15 -6.18 -18.39
N GLU A 144 -5.54 -6.40 -19.64
CA GLU A 144 -6.23 -5.37 -20.44
C GLU A 144 -7.50 -4.82 -19.74
N ASN A 145 -8.23 -5.69 -19.02
CA ASN A 145 -9.50 -5.37 -18.38
C ASN A 145 -9.53 -5.65 -16.86
N GLY A 146 -8.36 -5.80 -16.22
CA GLY A 146 -8.33 -6.34 -14.87
C GLY A 146 -6.96 -6.51 -14.23
N ILE A 147 -6.91 -7.45 -13.30
CA ILE A 147 -5.69 -7.85 -12.60
C ILE A 147 -5.71 -9.36 -12.38
N LYS A 148 -4.53 -9.98 -12.49
CA LYS A 148 -4.31 -11.39 -12.20
C LYS A 148 -3.28 -11.52 -11.09
N LEU A 149 -3.63 -12.29 -10.05
CA LEU A 149 -2.72 -12.78 -9.02
C LEU A 149 -2.52 -14.28 -9.21
N THR A 150 -1.28 -14.73 -9.20
CA THR A 150 -0.91 -16.15 -9.24
C THR A 150 -0.09 -16.49 -8.00
N LEU A 151 -0.37 -17.64 -7.38
CA LEU A 151 0.39 -18.29 -6.32
C LEU A 151 0.70 -19.70 -6.82
N CYS A 152 1.97 -20.09 -6.91
CA CYS A 152 2.38 -21.32 -7.60
C CYS A 152 2.24 -22.62 -6.77
N GLY A 153 1.92 -22.51 -5.48
CA GLY A 153 1.97 -23.60 -4.52
C GLY A 153 3.38 -23.78 -3.95
N GLY A 154 3.47 -24.04 -2.65
CA GLY A 154 4.72 -24.29 -1.93
C GLY A 154 5.05 -25.78 -1.83
N LYS A 155 6.28 -26.09 -1.40
CA LYS A 155 6.65 -27.46 -1.01
C LYS A 155 6.06 -27.79 0.37
N GLU A 156 5.52 -28.98 0.50
CA GLU A 156 5.02 -29.51 1.77
C GLU A 156 6.18 -29.82 2.73
N LYS A 157 5.96 -29.52 4.01
CA LYS A 157 6.90 -29.67 5.12
C LYS A 157 6.13 -29.92 6.40
N ASP A 158 6.70 -30.67 7.33
CA ASP A 158 6.01 -31.09 8.57
C ASP A 158 5.67 -29.91 9.49
N TYR A 159 6.39 -28.79 9.37
CA TYR A 159 6.16 -27.55 10.12
C TYR A 159 5.20 -26.57 9.42
N LEU A 160 4.68 -26.93 8.24
CA LEU A 160 3.67 -26.16 7.52
C LEU A 160 2.28 -26.79 7.70
N PRO A 161 1.22 -25.99 7.78
CA PRO A 161 -0.13 -26.55 7.71
C PRO A 161 -0.35 -27.18 6.32
N LEU A 162 -0.94 -28.38 6.27
CA LEU A 162 -1.32 -29.04 5.01
C LEU A 162 -2.24 -28.15 4.17
N LYS A 163 -3.27 -27.61 4.83
CA LYS A 163 -4.20 -26.63 4.27
C LYS A 163 -4.13 -25.33 5.03
N ARG A 164 -4.21 -24.21 4.32
CA ARG A 164 -4.35 -22.88 4.91
C ARG A 164 -5.40 -22.06 4.19
N GLN A 165 -5.95 -21.10 4.90
CA GLN A 165 -6.88 -20.14 4.33
C GLN A 165 -6.11 -18.98 3.69
N TYR A 166 -6.49 -18.61 2.47
CA TYR A 166 -5.91 -17.47 1.76
C TYR A 166 -6.91 -16.32 1.61
N VAL A 167 -6.46 -15.11 1.90
CA VAL A 167 -7.23 -13.87 1.76
C VAL A 167 -6.44 -12.88 0.91
N PHE A 168 -6.95 -12.52 -0.26
CA PHE A 168 -6.34 -11.54 -1.15
C PHE A 168 -7.07 -10.20 -1.04
N GLU A 169 -6.43 -9.19 -0.45
CA GLU A 169 -6.95 -7.82 -0.36
C GLU A 169 -6.31 -6.94 -1.44
N PHE A 170 -7.09 -6.61 -2.47
CA PHE A 170 -6.66 -5.69 -3.53
C PHE A 170 -6.80 -4.25 -3.05
N SER A 171 -5.70 -3.70 -2.51
CA SER A 171 -5.69 -2.50 -1.68
C SER A 171 -6.02 -1.20 -2.41
N ASP A 172 -5.93 -1.19 -3.73
CA ASP A 172 -6.19 -0.03 -4.59
C ASP A 172 -7.22 -0.30 -5.70
N ILE A 173 -8.09 -1.30 -5.49
CA ILE A 173 -9.24 -1.66 -6.33
C ILE A 173 -10.51 -1.59 -5.49
N VAL A 174 -11.45 -0.71 -5.85
CA VAL A 174 -12.69 -0.42 -5.11
C VAL A 174 -13.79 -1.45 -5.38
N SER A 175 -13.89 -1.92 -6.62
CA SER A 175 -14.85 -2.93 -7.04
C SER A 175 -14.34 -3.68 -8.27
N ALA A 176 -14.93 -4.85 -8.53
CA ALA A 176 -14.76 -5.63 -9.75
C ALA A 176 -16.14 -6.12 -10.21
N GLU A 177 -16.37 -6.19 -11.52
CA GLU A 177 -17.62 -6.71 -12.09
C GLU A 177 -17.72 -8.23 -11.92
N SER A 178 -16.58 -8.92 -12.04
CA SER A 178 -16.50 -10.36 -11.77
C SER A 178 -15.14 -10.76 -11.22
N VAL A 179 -15.14 -11.85 -10.45
CA VAL A 179 -13.94 -12.48 -9.89
C VAL A 179 -13.96 -13.96 -10.25
N ARG A 180 -12.85 -14.47 -10.75
CA ARG A 180 -12.64 -15.88 -11.04
C ARG A 180 -11.44 -16.38 -10.25
N VAL A 181 -11.61 -17.48 -9.55
CA VAL A 181 -10.50 -18.17 -8.88
C VAL A 181 -10.41 -19.58 -9.43
N MET A 182 -9.19 -19.99 -9.80
CA MET A 182 -8.87 -21.31 -10.31
C MET A 182 -7.78 -21.94 -9.45
N SER A 183 -7.82 -23.27 -9.31
CA SER A 183 -6.75 -24.07 -8.70
C SER A 183 -6.55 -25.33 -9.54
N GLY A 184 -5.33 -25.58 -10.00
CA GLY A 184 -5.01 -26.76 -10.83
C GLY A 184 -5.85 -26.90 -12.11
N GLY A 185 -6.37 -25.79 -12.67
CA GLY A 185 -7.26 -25.78 -13.84
C GLY A 185 -8.75 -25.92 -13.53
N GLU A 186 -9.13 -26.15 -12.27
CA GLU A 186 -10.52 -26.23 -11.82
C GLU A 186 -10.96 -24.94 -11.14
N LYS A 187 -12.25 -24.62 -11.21
CA LYS A 187 -12.80 -23.44 -10.55
C LYS A 187 -12.84 -23.68 -9.04
N LEU A 188 -12.29 -22.74 -8.27
CA LEU A 188 -12.33 -22.76 -6.82
C LEU A 188 -13.41 -21.80 -6.28
N ASP A 189 -14.16 -22.25 -5.28
CA ASP A 189 -15.13 -21.39 -4.60
C ASP A 189 -14.43 -20.28 -3.81
N CYS A 190 -15.03 -19.10 -3.78
CA CYS A 190 -14.52 -17.95 -3.05
C CYS A 190 -15.65 -17.05 -2.57
N SER A 191 -15.37 -16.27 -1.53
CA SER A 191 -16.22 -15.15 -1.11
C SER A 191 -15.55 -13.83 -1.47
N VAL A 192 -16.33 -12.90 -2.02
CA VAL A 192 -15.85 -11.58 -2.45
C VAL A 192 -16.57 -10.50 -1.67
N THR A 193 -15.83 -9.57 -1.09
CA THR A 193 -16.39 -8.42 -0.36
C THR A 193 -15.78 -7.11 -0.84
N ASN A 194 -16.61 -6.06 -0.89
CA ASN A 194 -16.22 -4.71 -1.26
C ASN A 194 -16.43 -3.79 -0.05
N ALA A 195 -15.56 -3.89 0.95
CA ALA A 195 -15.65 -3.14 2.21
C ALA A 195 -14.51 -2.13 2.31
N GLY A 196 -14.76 -0.94 2.86
CA GLY A 196 -13.69 0.04 3.11
C GLY A 196 -12.93 0.49 1.84
N GLY A 197 -13.59 0.47 0.68
CA GLY A 197 -13.03 0.93 -0.60
C GLY A 197 -11.99 -0.03 -1.21
N ARG A 198 -12.04 -1.32 -0.86
CA ARG A 198 -11.15 -2.35 -1.41
C ARG A 198 -11.91 -3.66 -1.69
N VAL A 199 -11.48 -4.41 -2.70
CA VAL A 199 -11.97 -5.77 -2.99
C VAL A 199 -11.15 -6.77 -2.18
N THR A 200 -11.83 -7.69 -1.49
CA THR A 200 -11.20 -8.81 -0.79
C THR A 200 -11.78 -10.12 -1.28
N VAL A 201 -10.90 -11.05 -1.68
CA VAL A 201 -11.23 -12.41 -2.12
C VAL A 201 -10.74 -13.39 -1.05
N SER A 202 -11.65 -14.13 -0.43
CA SER A 202 -11.32 -15.11 0.59
C SER A 202 -11.63 -16.51 0.10
N LEU A 203 -10.64 -17.39 0.18
CA LEU A 203 -10.71 -18.78 -0.23
C LEU A 203 -10.99 -19.70 0.98
N PRO A 204 -11.60 -20.87 0.79
CA PRO A 204 -11.63 -21.91 1.82
C PRO A 204 -10.20 -22.44 2.10
N PRO A 205 -10.00 -23.21 3.19
CA PRO A 205 -8.74 -23.91 3.43
C PRO A 205 -8.33 -24.74 2.21
N THR A 206 -7.18 -24.39 1.62
CA THR A 206 -6.67 -24.95 0.38
C THR A 206 -5.29 -25.56 0.65
N GLU A 207 -4.97 -26.68 -0.02
CA GLU A 207 -3.66 -27.32 0.10
C GLU A 207 -2.55 -26.32 -0.23
N ILE A 208 -1.47 -26.31 0.55
CA ILE A 208 -0.36 -25.36 0.33
C ILE A 208 0.38 -25.60 -0.98
N SER A 209 0.35 -26.83 -1.48
CA SER A 209 0.96 -27.24 -2.74
C SER A 209 0.10 -26.92 -3.96
N ALA A 210 -1.17 -26.56 -3.76
CA ALA A 210 -2.08 -26.25 -4.86
C ALA A 210 -1.79 -24.85 -5.44
N PRO A 211 -1.62 -24.72 -6.77
CA PRO A 211 -1.49 -23.42 -7.40
C PRO A 211 -2.83 -22.70 -7.39
N ILE A 212 -2.82 -21.38 -7.23
CA ILE A 212 -4.02 -20.54 -7.19
C ILE A 212 -3.86 -19.40 -8.20
N GLU A 213 -4.88 -19.19 -9.01
CA GLU A 213 -5.00 -18.03 -9.91
C GLU A 213 -6.28 -17.27 -9.59
N ALA A 214 -6.16 -16.01 -9.18
CA ALA A 214 -7.28 -15.12 -8.93
C ALA A 214 -7.28 -13.96 -9.94
N GLU A 215 -8.32 -13.88 -10.75
CA GLU A 215 -8.51 -12.84 -11.77
C GLU A 215 -9.74 -11.98 -11.43
N LEU A 216 -9.55 -10.66 -11.43
CA LEU A 216 -10.61 -9.66 -11.27
C LEU A 216 -10.80 -8.93 -12.60
N TYR A 217 -12.03 -8.87 -13.09
CA TYR A 217 -12.38 -8.20 -14.35
C TYR A 217 -13.28 -6.99 -14.10
N GLY A 218 -13.22 -6.00 -14.99
CA GLY A 218 -14.06 -4.80 -14.91
C GLY A 218 -13.75 -3.99 -13.63
N ILE A 219 -12.46 -3.84 -13.32
CA ILE A 219 -12.04 -3.24 -12.04
C ILE A 219 -12.26 -1.73 -12.02
N THR A 220 -12.80 -1.23 -10.91
CA THR A 220 -12.79 0.21 -10.60
C THR A 220 -11.65 0.48 -9.65
N VAL A 221 -10.66 1.23 -10.12
CA VAL A 221 -9.47 1.56 -9.32
C VAL A 221 -9.74 2.69 -8.32
N LEU A 222 -9.06 2.63 -7.17
CA LEU A 222 -9.06 3.70 -6.20
C LEU A 222 -8.48 4.98 -6.83
N LYS A 223 -9.17 6.10 -6.63
CA LYS A 223 -8.73 7.44 -7.06
C LYS A 223 -8.50 8.31 -5.84
N ASN A 224 -7.51 9.18 -5.93
CA ASN A 224 -7.31 10.22 -4.92
C ASN A 224 -8.56 11.10 -4.84
N LYS A 225 -8.89 11.54 -3.62
CA LYS A 225 -9.93 12.53 -3.40
C LYS A 225 -9.67 13.78 -4.23
N PRO A 226 -10.71 14.45 -4.75
CA PRO A 226 -10.55 15.74 -5.42
C PRO A 226 -9.83 16.76 -4.53
N LYS A 227 -8.99 17.61 -5.11
CA LYS A 227 -8.18 18.59 -4.37
C LYS A 227 -8.98 19.44 -3.41
N ARG A 228 -10.16 19.91 -3.83
CA ARG A 228 -11.03 20.73 -2.98
C ARG A 228 -11.44 20.00 -1.71
N GLU A 229 -11.83 18.75 -1.83
CA GLU A 229 -12.23 17.93 -0.69
C GLU A 229 -11.04 17.67 0.25
N ALA A 230 -9.88 17.33 -0.29
CA ALA A 230 -8.66 17.15 0.49
C ALA A 230 -8.27 18.42 1.27
N VAL A 231 -8.44 19.60 0.67
CA VAL A 231 -8.21 20.89 1.33
C VAL A 231 -9.26 21.16 2.41
N ARG A 232 -10.56 20.91 2.15
CA ARG A 232 -11.62 21.04 3.16
C ARG A 232 -11.32 20.18 4.38
N GLU A 233 -10.94 18.93 4.17
CA GLU A 233 -10.57 18.00 5.26
C GLU A 233 -9.32 18.48 6.02
N ALA A 234 -8.30 18.99 5.32
CA ALA A 234 -7.15 19.57 5.99
C ALA A 234 -7.52 20.79 6.84
N MET A 235 -8.48 21.59 6.39
CA MET A 235 -8.97 22.77 7.11
C MET A 235 -9.79 22.41 8.34
N THR A 236 -10.63 21.36 8.32
CA THR A 236 -11.41 20.96 9.50
C THR A 236 -10.51 20.67 10.69
N LYS A 237 -9.38 19.98 10.45
CA LYS A 237 -8.37 19.62 11.45
C LYS A 237 -7.46 20.77 11.93
N PHE A 238 -7.56 21.96 11.32
CA PHE A 238 -6.79 23.12 11.76
C PHE A 238 -7.33 23.72 13.05
N ASN A 239 -6.45 23.83 14.04
CA ASN A 239 -6.71 24.49 15.31
C ASN A 239 -5.98 25.84 15.35
N GLY A 240 -6.69 26.91 14.99
CA GLY A 240 -6.14 28.26 14.91
C GLY A 240 -7.23 29.30 14.67
N ASN A 241 -6.84 30.52 14.27
CA ASN A 241 -7.77 31.65 14.15
C ASN A 241 -8.94 31.36 13.19
N ASN A 242 -10.17 31.38 13.72
CA ASN A 242 -11.41 31.11 12.98
C ASN A 242 -11.64 32.07 11.81
N ASN A 243 -11.24 33.34 11.93
CA ASN A 243 -11.35 34.31 10.85
C ASN A 243 -10.44 33.97 9.67
N LEU A 244 -9.22 33.47 9.96
CA LEU A 244 -8.31 33.00 8.91
C LEU A 244 -8.85 31.74 8.22
N LYS A 245 -9.41 30.81 9.00
CA LYS A 245 -10.06 29.60 8.47
C LYS A 245 -11.27 29.96 7.58
N LYS A 246 -12.12 30.90 8.02
CA LYS A 246 -13.27 31.39 7.25
C LYS A 246 -12.85 32.08 5.94
N ARG A 247 -11.84 32.95 5.97
CA ARG A 247 -11.30 33.59 4.76
C ARG A 247 -10.78 32.57 3.74
N ARG A 248 -10.00 31.58 4.18
CA ARG A 248 -9.49 30.51 3.32
C ARG A 248 -10.59 29.62 2.77
N TYR A 249 -11.64 29.39 3.54
CA TYR A 249 -12.80 28.61 3.09
C TYR A 249 -13.54 29.35 1.96
N LEU A 250 -13.74 30.66 2.10
CA LEU A 250 -14.35 31.48 1.05
C LEU A 250 -13.53 31.47 -0.25
N ILE A 251 -12.20 31.45 -0.17
CA ILE A 251 -11.32 31.34 -1.35
C ILE A 251 -11.48 29.97 -2.01
N LEU A 252 -11.50 28.89 -1.22
CA LEU A 252 -11.72 27.53 -1.70
C LEU A 252 -13.07 27.35 -2.42
N GLU A 253 -14.13 27.97 -1.90
CA GLU A 253 -15.47 27.95 -2.53
C GLU A 253 -15.51 28.79 -3.82
N LYS A 254 -14.80 29.92 -3.86
CA LYS A 254 -14.78 30.82 -5.03
C LYS A 254 -13.85 30.39 -6.16
N ALA A 255 -12.88 29.50 -5.90
CA ALA A 255 -12.02 28.98 -6.94
C ALA A 255 -12.86 28.34 -8.05
N LYS A 256 -12.51 28.58 -9.31
CA LYS A 256 -13.25 28.02 -10.47
C LYS A 256 -12.76 26.62 -10.82
N ASP A 257 -11.45 26.39 -10.71
CA ASP A 257 -10.78 25.14 -11.05
C ASP A 257 -9.58 24.89 -10.12
N ASP A 258 -8.91 23.76 -10.35
CA ASP A 258 -7.72 23.36 -9.61
C ASP A 258 -6.51 24.27 -9.85
N ALA A 259 -6.41 24.92 -11.02
CA ALA A 259 -5.32 25.82 -11.34
C ALA A 259 -5.42 27.13 -10.54
N ALA A 260 -6.63 27.69 -10.45
CA ALA A 260 -6.95 28.83 -9.58
C ALA A 260 -6.72 28.49 -8.10
N LEU A 261 -7.03 27.25 -7.69
CA LEU A 261 -6.76 26.80 -6.33
C LEU A 261 -5.23 26.68 -6.05
N LEU A 262 -4.46 26.26 -7.06
CA LEU A 262 -3.00 26.12 -6.98
C LEU A 262 -2.25 27.45 -7.03
N SER A 263 -2.74 28.46 -7.77
CA SER A 263 -2.15 29.81 -7.78
C SER A 263 -2.23 30.49 -6.41
N ASP A 264 -3.26 30.16 -5.63
CA ASP A 264 -3.49 30.70 -4.29
C ASP A 264 -2.81 29.88 -3.18
N VAL A 265 -1.94 28.91 -3.51
CA VAL A 265 -1.29 28.02 -2.53
C VAL A 265 -0.50 28.80 -1.46
N ARG A 266 0.06 29.97 -1.80
CA ARG A 266 0.71 30.85 -0.81
C ARG A 266 -0.28 31.35 0.24
N ILE A 267 -1.55 31.59 -0.14
CA ILE A 267 -2.63 32.03 0.73
C ILE A 267 -3.10 30.88 1.64
N PHE A 268 -3.12 29.65 1.12
CA PHE A 268 -3.43 28.45 1.89
C PHE A 268 -2.33 28.04 2.88
N GLY A 269 -1.10 28.52 2.70
CA GLY A 269 0.02 28.34 3.63
C GLY A 269 0.22 26.88 4.03
N GLN A 270 -0.08 26.55 5.30
CA GLN A 270 0.09 25.23 5.91
C GLN A 270 -0.81 24.14 5.30
N PHE A 271 -1.81 24.50 4.46
CA PHE A 271 -2.66 23.56 3.74
C PHE A 271 -2.19 23.26 2.31
N GLY A 272 -1.17 23.96 1.82
CA GLY A 272 -0.67 23.81 0.45
C GLY A 272 -0.13 22.41 0.12
N ALA A 273 0.18 21.60 1.13
CA ALA A 273 0.58 20.21 0.93
C ALA A 273 -0.60 19.30 0.58
N ALA A 274 -1.78 19.51 1.19
CA ALA A 274 -2.99 18.76 0.83
C ALA A 274 -3.38 19.01 -0.64
N LEU A 275 -3.21 20.26 -1.08
CA LEU A 275 -3.48 20.73 -2.44
C LEU A 275 -2.53 20.13 -3.50
N ARG A 276 -1.27 19.92 -3.16
CA ARG A 276 -0.26 19.34 -4.07
C ARG A 276 -0.26 17.82 -4.09
N ALA A 277 -0.79 17.21 -3.05
CA ALA A 277 -0.79 15.77 -2.90
C ALA A 277 -2.05 15.13 -3.49
N ALA A 278 -3.19 15.83 -3.50
CA ALA A 278 -4.44 15.36 -4.12
C ALA A 278 -4.39 15.52 -5.64
#